data_AF-A0A1V4K0E4-F1
#
_entry.id   AF-A0A1V4K0E4-F1
#
_cell.length_a   1.000
_cell.length_b   1.000
_cell.length_c   1.000
_cell.angle_alpha   90.00
_cell.angle_beta   90.00
_cell.angle_gamma   90.00
#
_symmetry.space_group_name_H-M   'P 1'
#
loop_
_entity.id
_entity.type
_entity.pdbx_description
1 polymer ?
#
loop_
_entity_poly.entity_id
_entity_poly.type
_entity_poly.pdbx_seq_one_letter_code
_entity_poly.pdbx_strand_id
1 'polypeptide(L)'
;MVGPGPGGGAPLENANPLIYRRSGERPILSPLAKGLFHKAISESGTASRLLFTDQPEEEAKRVAAASGCEKPSSAAIVECLREKTEEEIVQIAQKLHSLGAFGTADGVFFPKSPTQLLFEKLINPVPYIIGVNNCEFGWVMAMQGILRVLLLKLLIEYTMNT
;
A
#
# COMPACT_ATOMS: atom_id res chain seq x y z
N MET A 1 -3.20 22.42 -20.85
CA MET A 1 -3.75 21.14 -21.33
C MET A 1 -4.31 20.43 -20.12
N VAL A 2 -5.63 20.31 -20.04
CA VAL A 2 -6.35 19.72 -18.90
C VAL A 2 -6.26 18.20 -19.04
N GLY A 3 -5.53 17.56 -18.12
CA GLY A 3 -5.40 16.10 -18.04
C GLY A 3 -6.55 15.47 -17.23
N PRO A 4 -6.79 14.16 -17.37
CA PRO A 4 -7.95 13.49 -16.82
C PRO A 4 -7.93 13.46 -15.29
N GLY A 5 -9.14 13.50 -14.71
CA GLY A 5 -9.40 13.57 -13.27
C GLY A 5 -8.97 12.34 -12.44
N PRO A 6 -9.30 12.35 -11.14
CA PRO A 6 -8.51 11.71 -10.11
C PRO A 6 -8.71 10.19 -10.06
N GLY A 7 -7.60 9.45 -9.93
CA GLY A 7 -7.61 8.06 -9.47
C GLY A 7 -7.47 6.96 -10.54
N GLY A 8 -7.69 7.26 -11.82
CA GLY A 8 -7.47 6.31 -12.90
C GLY A 8 -6.01 6.28 -13.35
N GLY A 9 -5.11 5.68 -12.57
CA GLY A 9 -3.73 5.56 -13.02
C GLY A 9 -3.66 4.69 -14.29
N ALA A 10 -2.86 5.12 -15.27
CA ALA A 10 -2.78 4.49 -16.58
C ALA A 10 -2.54 2.97 -16.49
N PRO A 11 -3.13 2.17 -17.40
CA PRO A 11 -2.87 0.73 -17.50
C PRO A 11 -1.37 0.45 -17.58
N LEU A 12 -0.92 -0.56 -16.81
CA LEU A 12 0.49 -1.01 -16.79
C LEU A 12 1.04 -1.38 -18.18
N GLU A 13 0.15 -1.68 -19.12
CA GLU A 13 0.46 -2.02 -20.51
C GLU A 13 1.17 -0.90 -21.29
N ASN A 14 1.08 0.34 -20.81
CA ASN A 14 1.73 1.51 -21.43
C ASN A 14 2.91 2.06 -20.60
N ALA A 15 3.37 1.35 -19.57
CA ALA A 15 4.53 1.76 -18.79
C ALA A 15 5.80 1.47 -19.59
N ASN A 16 6.59 2.51 -19.89
CA ASN A 16 7.93 2.31 -20.43
C ASN A 16 8.75 1.49 -19.40
N PRO A 17 9.26 0.30 -19.73
CA PRO A 17 10.00 -0.56 -18.80
C PRO A 17 11.24 0.13 -18.19
N LEU A 18 11.68 1.23 -18.80
CA LEU A 18 12.82 2.03 -18.36
C LEU A 18 12.50 3.12 -17.32
N ILE A 19 11.21 3.35 -17.00
CA ILE A 19 10.74 4.39 -16.07
C ILE A 19 9.69 3.80 -15.12
N TYR A 20 10.08 3.61 -13.86
CA TYR A 20 9.13 3.21 -12.81
C TYR A 20 8.33 4.44 -12.33
N ARG A 21 7.00 4.35 -12.33
CA ARG A 21 6.12 5.54 -12.26
C ARG A 21 5.25 5.69 -11.00
N ARG A 22 5.03 4.64 -10.20
CA ARG A 22 4.14 4.74 -9.01
C ARG A 22 4.80 4.60 -7.64
N SER A 23 6.04 4.14 -7.59
CA SER A 23 6.80 3.92 -6.34
C SER A 23 8.28 3.78 -6.67
N GLY A 24 8.81 4.72 -7.46
CA GLY A 24 10.18 4.63 -8.02
C GLY A 24 11.25 4.31 -6.98
N GLU A 25 10.99 4.69 -5.73
CA GLU A 25 11.88 4.46 -4.61
C GLU A 25 12.05 2.98 -4.21
N ARG A 26 11.04 2.11 -4.38
CA ARG A 26 11.20 0.68 -4.00
C ARG A 26 12.28 -0.03 -4.82
N PRO A 27 12.28 0.06 -6.17
CA PRO A 27 13.42 -0.38 -6.98
C PRO A 27 14.73 0.36 -6.67
N ILE A 28 14.69 1.64 -6.30
CA ILE A 28 15.89 2.39 -5.88
C ILE A 28 16.51 1.78 -4.62
N LEU A 29 15.71 1.30 -3.67
CA LEU A 29 16.18 0.75 -2.40
C LEU A 29 16.64 -0.71 -2.47
N SER A 30 16.23 -1.47 -3.49
CA SER A 30 16.58 -2.89 -3.59
C SER A 30 17.86 -3.13 -4.39
N PRO A 31 18.88 -3.81 -3.84
CA PRO A 31 20.08 -4.16 -4.62
C PRO A 31 19.77 -5.11 -5.79
N LEU A 32 18.67 -5.88 -5.71
CA LEU A 32 18.25 -6.80 -6.77
C LEU A 32 17.77 -6.07 -8.03
N ALA A 33 17.39 -4.80 -7.92
CA ALA A 33 16.95 -3.99 -9.05
C ALA A 33 18.11 -3.19 -9.70
N LYS A 34 19.35 -3.38 -9.24
CA LYS A 34 20.51 -2.66 -9.76
C LYS A 34 20.71 -2.93 -11.25
N GLY A 35 20.77 -1.86 -12.04
CA GLY A 35 20.98 -1.92 -13.49
C GLY A 35 19.72 -2.21 -14.30
N LEU A 36 18.55 -2.40 -13.68
CA LEU A 36 17.30 -2.66 -14.40
C LEU A 36 16.59 -1.37 -14.86
N PHE A 37 17.01 -0.21 -14.35
CA PHE A 37 16.46 1.10 -14.71
C PHE A 37 17.57 2.15 -14.63
N HIS A 38 17.37 3.25 -15.36
CA HIS A 38 18.33 4.36 -15.43
C HIS A 38 17.74 5.70 -14.97
N LYS A 39 16.43 5.76 -14.68
CA LYS A 39 15.71 6.93 -14.14
C LYS A 39 14.54 6.45 -13.28
N ALA A 40 14.12 7.27 -12.32
CA ALA A 40 12.95 6.98 -11.48
C ALA A 40 12.07 8.22 -11.30
N ILE A 41 10.76 7.99 -11.14
CA ILE A 41 9.78 9.03 -10.80
C ILE A 41 8.89 8.52 -9.65
N SER A 42 8.62 9.38 -8.67
CA SER A 42 7.64 9.11 -7.63
C SER A 42 6.60 10.21 -7.55
N GLU A 43 5.34 9.83 -7.73
CA GLU A 43 4.17 10.72 -7.73
C GLU A 43 3.33 10.40 -6.49
N SER A 44 3.14 11.39 -5.61
CA SER A 44 2.27 11.29 -4.42
C SER A 44 2.60 10.12 -3.47
N GLY A 45 3.87 9.71 -3.41
CA GLY A 45 4.32 8.64 -2.53
C GLY A 45 5.83 8.41 -2.57
N THR A 46 6.38 7.95 -1.45
CA THR A 46 7.79 7.59 -1.25
C THR A 46 7.88 6.35 -0.38
N ALA A 47 9.05 5.72 -0.30
CA ALA A 47 9.33 4.64 0.64
C ALA A 47 9.39 5.20 2.07
N SER A 48 8.21 5.37 2.67
CA SER A 48 8.03 5.85 4.04
C SER A 48 8.02 4.69 5.02
N ARG A 49 8.63 4.87 6.20
CA ARG A 49 8.56 3.91 7.32
C ARG A 49 7.10 3.51 7.65
N LEU A 50 6.15 4.43 7.48
CA LEU A 50 4.73 4.19 7.74
C LEU A 50 4.12 3.13 6.83
N LEU A 51 4.75 2.84 5.70
CA LEU A 51 4.29 1.86 4.72
C LEU A 51 5.01 0.51 4.86
N PHE A 52 5.82 0.32 5.90
CA PHE A 52 6.58 -0.90 6.13
C PHE A 52 6.33 -1.47 7.53
N THR A 53 6.22 -2.80 7.63
CA THR A 53 6.11 -3.52 8.89
C THR A 53 7.47 -4.10 9.28
N ASP A 54 7.83 -3.89 10.54
CA ASP A 54 8.94 -4.56 11.23
C ASP A 54 8.49 -5.88 11.89
N GLN A 55 7.20 -6.20 11.85
CA GLN A 55 6.61 -7.40 12.46
C GLN A 55 5.78 -8.20 11.43
N PRO A 56 6.40 -8.71 10.35
CA PRO A 56 5.67 -9.43 9.30
C PRO A 56 4.99 -10.71 9.80
N GLU A 57 5.55 -11.38 10.81
CA GLU A 57 4.97 -12.59 11.38
C GLU A 57 3.67 -12.30 12.13
N GLU A 58 3.62 -11.23 12.92
CA GLU A 58 2.41 -10.82 13.65
C GLU A 58 1.31 -10.37 12.69
N GLU A 59 1.69 -9.69 11.60
CA GLU A 59 0.73 -9.32 10.56
C GLU A 59 0.18 -10.56 9.83
N ALA A 60 1.04 -11.55 9.53
CA ALA A 60 0.60 -12.81 8.94
C ALA A 60 -0.35 -13.59 9.87
N LYS A 61 -0.11 -13.58 11.19
CA LYS A 61 -1.01 -14.19 12.19
C LYS A 61 -2.37 -13.48 12.23
N ARG A 62 -2.41 -12.15 12.15
CA ARG A 62 -3.67 -11.38 12.08
C ARG A 62 -4.47 -11.72 10.84
N VAL A 63 -3.81 -11.82 9.69
CA VAL A 63 -4.45 -12.25 8.43
C VAL A 63 -4.98 -13.68 8.57
N ALA A 64 -4.21 -14.59 9.15
CA ALA A 64 -4.63 -15.97 9.40
C ALA A 64 -5.88 -16.04 10.31
N ALA A 65 -5.89 -15.30 11.42
CA ALA A 65 -7.04 -15.23 12.32
C ALA A 65 -8.29 -14.64 11.64
N ALA A 66 -8.14 -13.55 10.89
CA ALA A 66 -9.26 -12.89 10.20
C ALA A 66 -9.86 -13.74 9.06
N SER A 67 -9.08 -14.68 8.51
CA SER A 67 -9.48 -15.57 7.41
C SER A 67 -9.89 -16.98 7.87
N GLY A 68 -9.74 -17.30 9.17
CA GLY A 68 -9.94 -18.66 9.69
C GLY A 68 -8.86 -19.66 9.24
N CYS A 69 -7.68 -19.17 8.87
CA CYS A 69 -6.53 -19.95 8.40
C CYS A 69 -5.42 -20.09 9.45
N GLU A 70 -5.76 -20.10 10.74
CA GLU A 70 -4.79 -20.37 11.81
C GLU A 70 -4.29 -21.82 11.70
N LYS A 71 -3.04 -21.98 11.26
CA LYS A 71 -2.38 -23.26 11.02
C LYS A 71 -0.99 -23.25 11.68
N PRO A 72 -0.43 -24.43 12.01
CA PRO A 72 0.83 -24.52 12.76
C PRO A 72 2.07 -24.11 11.96
N SER A 73 2.00 -24.00 10.62
CA SER A 73 3.12 -23.61 9.77
C SER A 73 2.73 -22.53 8.76
N SER A 74 3.68 -21.66 8.40
CA SER A 74 3.47 -20.62 7.38
C SER A 74 3.02 -21.19 6.03
N ALA A 75 3.55 -22.35 5.65
CA ALA A 75 3.15 -23.04 4.42
C ALA A 75 1.66 -23.45 4.45
N ALA A 76 1.19 -24.01 5.57
CA ALA A 76 -0.22 -24.41 5.72
C ALA A 76 -1.16 -23.20 5.81
N ILE A 77 -0.71 -22.08 6.39
CA ILE A 77 -1.46 -20.82 6.37
C ILE A 77 -1.63 -20.35 4.91
N VAL A 78 -0.56 -20.33 4.13
CA VAL A 78 -0.58 -19.90 2.71
C VAL A 78 -1.46 -20.82 1.86
N GLU A 79 -1.40 -22.13 2.09
CA GLU A 79 -2.26 -23.09 1.40
C GLU A 79 -3.75 -22.80 1.66
N CYS A 80 -4.14 -22.64 2.93
CA CYS A 80 -5.50 -22.26 3.30
C CYS A 80 -5.95 -20.92 2.68
N LEU A 81 -5.07 -19.92 2.67
CA LEU A 81 -5.38 -18.61 2.07
C LEU A 81 -5.60 -18.70 0.54
N ARG A 82 -4.91 -19.62 -0.14
CA ARG A 82 -5.07 -19.84 -1.60
C ARG A 82 -6.38 -20.53 -1.96
N GLU A 83 -7.01 -21.22 -1.02
CA GLU A 83 -8.31 -21.86 -1.21
C GLU A 83 -9.48 -20.88 -1.06
N LYS A 84 -9.24 -19.65 -0.58
CA LYS A 84 -10.27 -18.62 -0.41
C LYS A 84 -10.74 -18.08 -1.76
N THR A 85 -12.03 -17.75 -1.83
CA THR A 85 -12.58 -17.07 -3.01
C THR A 85 -12.17 -15.60 -3.05
N GLU A 86 -12.31 -14.96 -4.21
CA GLU A 86 -12.04 -13.53 -4.37
C GLU A 86 -12.89 -12.70 -3.40
N GLU A 87 -14.17 -13.05 -3.24
CA GLU A 87 -15.10 -12.36 -2.35
C GLU A 87 -14.67 -12.49 -0.89
N GLU A 88 -14.24 -13.67 -0.46
CA GLU A 88 -13.70 -13.89 0.88
C GLU A 88 -12.45 -13.04 1.13
N ILE A 89 -11.52 -13.00 0.17
CA ILE A 89 -10.29 -12.20 0.26
C ILE A 89 -10.63 -10.70 0.36
N VAL A 90 -11.58 -10.20 -0.43
CA VAL A 90 -12.03 -8.81 -0.36
C VAL A 90 -12.64 -8.50 1.01
N GLN A 91 -13.48 -9.38 1.55
CA GLN A 91 -14.07 -9.21 2.88
C GLN A 91 -13.00 -9.23 3.99
N ILE A 92 -12.02 -10.11 3.90
CA ILE A 92 -10.89 -10.18 4.84
C ILE A 92 -10.08 -8.87 4.79
N ALA A 93 -9.75 -8.38 3.59
CA ALA A 93 -9.01 -7.13 3.42
C ALA A 93 -9.76 -5.90 3.96
N GLN A 94 -11.08 -5.88 3.83
CA GLN A 94 -11.95 -4.85 4.43
C GLN A 94 -11.95 -4.92 5.96
N LYS A 95 -12.09 -6.12 6.54
CA LYS A 95 -12.06 -6.35 8.00
C LYS A 95 -10.74 -5.92 8.62
N LEU A 96 -9.63 -6.11 7.91
CA LEU A 96 -8.30 -5.72 8.38
C LEU A 96 -8.04 -4.21 8.26
N HIS A 97 -9.01 -3.41 7.80
CA HIS A 97 -8.93 -1.94 7.67
C HIS A 97 -7.60 -1.53 7.02
N SER A 98 -7.38 -2.02 5.81
CA SER A 98 -6.10 -1.92 5.09
C SER A 98 -5.67 -0.47 4.79
N LEU A 99 -5.06 0.17 5.79
CA LEU A 99 -3.97 1.13 5.65
C LEU A 99 -2.64 0.50 6.13
N GLY A 100 -2.62 -0.83 6.27
CA GLY A 100 -1.50 -1.62 6.76
C GLY A 100 -0.30 -1.61 5.83
N ALA A 101 0.87 -1.94 6.38
CA ALA A 101 2.16 -1.88 5.70
C ALA A 101 2.16 -2.56 4.31
N PHE A 102 2.59 -1.81 3.31
CA PHE A 102 2.71 -2.24 1.90
C PHE A 102 4.04 -2.94 1.60
N GLY A 103 4.86 -3.19 2.62
CA GLY A 103 6.16 -3.84 2.49
C GLY A 103 6.71 -4.29 3.84
N THR A 104 7.72 -5.16 3.78
CA THR A 104 8.48 -5.60 4.96
C THR A 104 9.96 -5.59 4.62
N ALA A 105 10.81 -5.32 5.60
CA ALA A 105 12.25 -5.48 5.46
C ALA A 105 12.60 -6.97 5.56
N ASP A 106 12.55 -7.68 4.43
CA ASP A 106 12.71 -9.13 4.33
C ASP A 106 14.17 -9.61 4.39
N GLY A 107 15.14 -8.68 4.38
CA GLY A 107 16.56 -8.99 4.34
C GLY A 107 17.09 -9.40 2.96
N VAL A 108 16.21 -9.52 1.95
CA VAL A 108 16.55 -9.96 0.59
C VAL A 108 16.23 -8.86 -0.41
N PHE A 109 14.95 -8.55 -0.62
CA PHE A 109 14.55 -7.45 -1.48
C PHE A 109 14.85 -6.10 -0.82
N PHE A 110 14.58 -5.96 0.47
CA PHE A 110 14.99 -4.85 1.31
C PHE A 110 15.94 -5.35 2.40
N PRO A 111 17.27 -5.24 2.22
CA PRO A 111 18.25 -5.74 3.18
C PRO A 111 18.15 -5.10 4.58
N LYS A 112 17.65 -3.86 4.63
CA LYS A 112 17.42 -3.06 5.83
C LYS A 112 16.12 -2.28 5.67
N SER A 113 15.67 -1.60 6.74
CA SER A 113 14.53 -0.70 6.61
C SER A 113 14.81 0.41 5.59
N PRO A 114 13.78 0.90 4.85
CA PRO A 114 13.94 2.00 3.89
C PRO A 114 14.69 3.21 4.46
N THR A 115 14.39 3.60 5.70
CA THR A 115 15.05 4.72 6.38
C THR A 115 16.56 4.49 6.55
N GLN A 116 16.98 3.28 6.90
CA GLN A 116 18.39 2.95 7.03
C GLN A 116 19.09 2.92 5.66
N LEU A 117 18.46 2.33 4.65
CA LEU A 117 19.00 2.28 3.28
C LEU A 117 19.24 3.69 2.72
N LEU A 118 18.30 4.61 2.96
CA LEU A 118 18.43 6.02 2.57
C LEU A 118 19.55 6.73 3.35
N PHE A 119 19.61 6.54 4.67
CA PHE A 119 20.62 7.18 5.52
C PHE A 119 22.04 6.72 5.17
N GLU A 120 22.23 5.42 4.96
CA GLU A 120 23.51 4.80 4.60
C GLU A 120 23.86 4.95 3.11
N LYS A 121 22.95 5.52 2.30
CA LYS A 121 23.07 5.64 0.83
C LYS A 121 23.29 4.30 0.12
N LEU A 122 22.74 3.22 0.68
CA LEU A 122 22.74 1.88 0.09
C LEU A 122 21.59 1.74 -0.92
N ILE A 123 21.65 2.54 -1.97
CA ILE A 123 20.59 2.66 -2.97
C ILE A 123 21.17 2.57 -4.39
N ASN A 124 20.31 2.35 -5.38
CA ASN A 124 20.65 2.44 -6.80
C ASN A 124 20.62 3.90 -7.26
N PRO A 125 21.77 4.55 -7.49
CA PRO A 125 21.80 5.97 -7.82
C PRO A 125 21.39 6.20 -9.27
N VAL A 126 20.24 6.83 -9.48
CA VAL A 126 19.75 7.26 -10.79
C VAL A 126 19.14 8.66 -10.69
N PRO A 127 19.06 9.43 -11.79
CA PRO A 127 18.25 10.63 -11.83
C PRO A 127 16.81 10.36 -11.35
N TYR A 128 16.37 11.14 -10.36
CA TYR A 128 15.13 10.91 -9.63
C TYR A 128 14.28 12.18 -9.60
N ILE A 129 13.01 12.06 -9.99
CA ILE A 129 12.00 13.13 -9.89
C ILE A 129 10.97 12.71 -8.85
N ILE A 130 10.64 13.63 -7.95
CA ILE A 130 9.62 13.44 -6.92
C ILE A 130 8.61 14.58 -6.97
N GLY A 131 7.32 14.27 -6.82
CA GLY A 131 6.25 15.26 -6.81
C GLY A 131 5.10 14.88 -5.89
N VAL A 132 4.37 15.89 -5.42
CA VAL A 132 3.16 15.78 -4.60
C VAL A 132 2.10 16.74 -5.14
N ASN A 133 0.83 16.42 -4.91
CA ASN A 133 -0.25 17.33 -5.26
C ASN A 133 -0.51 18.35 -4.13
N ASN A 134 -1.12 19.49 -4.48
CA ASN A 134 -1.73 20.32 -3.45
C ASN A 134 -2.91 19.55 -2.81
N CYS A 135 -3.11 19.71 -1.50
CA CYS A 135 -4.16 19.00 -0.76
C CYS A 135 -4.08 17.46 -0.85
N GLU A 136 -2.88 16.88 -0.73
CA GLU A 136 -2.72 15.43 -0.52
C GLU A 136 -3.69 14.92 0.56
N PHE A 137 -4.31 13.77 0.32
CA PHE A 137 -5.36 13.17 1.16
C PHE A 137 -6.64 14.01 1.35
N GLY A 138 -6.86 15.10 0.60
CA GLY A 138 -8.10 15.90 0.70
C GLY A 138 -9.39 15.10 0.45
N TRP A 139 -9.31 14.07 -0.39
CA TRP A 139 -10.40 13.12 -0.65
C TRP A 139 -10.78 12.29 0.59
N VAL A 140 -9.82 11.95 1.47
CA VAL A 140 -10.06 11.23 2.72
C VAL A 140 -10.90 12.09 3.67
N MET A 141 -10.57 13.37 3.78
CA MET A 141 -11.31 14.31 4.64
C MET A 141 -12.75 14.50 4.15
N ALA A 142 -12.95 14.59 2.83
CA ALA A 142 -14.29 14.68 2.24
C ALA A 142 -15.14 13.43 2.55
N MET A 143 -14.55 12.23 2.46
CA MET A 143 -15.24 10.98 2.78
C MET A 143 -15.64 10.86 4.26
N GLN A 144 -14.80 11.31 5.19
CA GLN A 144 -15.12 11.30 6.62
C GLN A 144 -16.25 12.29 6.98
N GLY A 145 -16.27 13.46 6.34
CA GLY A 145 -17.34 14.45 6.52
C GLY A 145 -18.70 13.94 6.06
N ILE A 146 -18.75 13.28 4.90
CA ILE A 146 -19.98 12.67 4.34
C ILE A 146 -20.53 11.61 5.29
N LEU A 147 -19.67 10.74 5.83
CA LEU A 147 -20.07 9.69 6.78
C LEU A 147 -20.71 10.28 8.06
N ARG A 148 -20.16 11.36 8.61
CA ARG A 148 -20.74 12.03 9.79
C ARG A 148 -22.13 12.60 9.51
N VAL A 149 -22.35 13.19 8.33
CA VAL A 149 -23.67 13.74 7.95
C VAL A 149 -24.69 12.62 7.74
N LEU A 150 -24.30 11.51 7.12
CA LEU A 150 -25.15 10.33 6.96
C LEU A 150 -25.54 9.70 8.31
N LEU A 151 -24.58 9.57 9.23
CA LEU A 151 -24.86 9.10 10.60
C LEU A 151 -25.81 10.04 11.35
N LEU A 152 -25.63 11.36 11.24
CA LEU A 152 -26.56 12.33 11.82
C LEU A 152 -27.96 12.20 11.23
N LYS A 153 -28.09 12.02 9.90
CA LYS A 153 -29.39 11.80 9.26
C LYS A 153 -30.07 10.51 9.75
N LEU A 154 -29.33 9.39 9.81
CA LEU A 154 -29.85 8.12 10.30
C LEU A 154 -30.28 8.19 11.77
N LEU A 155 -29.52 8.89 12.62
CA LEU A 155 -29.88 9.09 14.02
C LEU A 155 -31.14 9.96 14.16
N ILE A 156 -31.25 11.04 13.38
CA ILE A 156 -32.44 11.90 13.36
C ILE A 156 -33.66 11.08 12.91
N GLU A 157 -33.56 10.35 11.80
CA GLU A 157 -34.64 9.50 11.29
C GLU A 157 -35.04 8.41 12.29
N TYR A 158 -34.09 7.78 12.99
CA TYR A 158 -34.37 6.81 14.04
C TYR A 158 -35.10 7.45 15.24
N THR A 159 -34.64 8.61 15.72
CA THR A 159 -35.29 9.33 16.84
C THR A 159 -36.66 9.89 16.50
N MET A 160 -36.93 10.17 15.23
CA MET A 160 -38.22 10.70 14.76
C MET A 160 -39.25 9.58 14.51
N ASN A 161 -38.81 8.31 14.50
CA ASN A 161 -39.65 7.14 14.20
C ASN A 161 -39.84 6.21 15.42
N THR A 162 -39.42 6.66 16.61
CA THR A 162 -39.71 6.10 17.94
C THR A 162 -40.49 7.10 18.76
#